data_AF-A0A7R6WDE2-F1
#
_entry.id   AF-A0A7R6WDE2-F1
#
_cell.length_a   1.000
_cell.length_b   1.000
_cell.length_c   1.000
_cell.angle_alpha   90.00
_cell.angle_beta   90.00
_cell.angle_gamma   90.00
#
_symmetry.space_group_name_H-M   'P 1'
#
loop_
_entity.id
_entity.type
_entity.pdbx_description
1 polymer ?
#
loop_
_entity_poly.entity_id
_entity_poly.type
_entity_poly.pdbx_seq_one_letter_code
_entity_poly.pdbx_strand_id
1 'polypeptide(L)'
;MRQFKKKRIKRITDTVINRETKPNYAKVVSRDEIRENEYNLNIPRYVDSSDNAESWDIYASMFGGIPKKELNELEHYWQAFPALRDALFSKTSSDYLALKSDDVKNVITHHADVKQFSKAYLAAFSDFDAFLKNVLLTQMQSVKLSKQEAILSKELFTRLENIVLIDKYEAYQLLDDSWLNIAVDLEMIQSEGFAASKQVDPHLVMKKKNGKEQEVQEGWIGHIIPFELVQKIQLNDQLQHLQHLQHLQHLQHLQHLQQNENRLAEISTDYEEILESLSEEDKEAVTIKESNDGFINAAVIKAAKQLRLAIKKSGAFAEASYESKILKVDKLISEEKKLKKQLKTEAENLHLLTKQTIESLNDQQVHELLTLKWINPLVNALNKLPETIINELTAKVQTLAEKYATTYADVANEIHDTEKELSALIDELTGNEFDMQGLGEFQSFLKGE
;
A
#
# COMPACT_ATOMS: atom_id res chain seq x y z
N MET A 1 22.41 6.50 -4.28
CA MET A 1 23.04 5.28 -4.83
C MET A 1 21.92 4.34 -5.24
N ARG A 2 21.78 3.91 -6.50
CA ARG A 2 20.70 2.97 -6.90
C ARG A 2 21.02 1.60 -6.29
N GLN A 3 20.25 1.16 -5.30
CA GLN A 3 20.42 -0.16 -4.69
C GLN A 3 19.91 -1.25 -5.67
N PHE A 4 20.74 -2.27 -5.92
CA PHE A 4 20.34 -3.39 -6.77
C PHE A 4 19.44 -4.35 -5.99
N LYS A 5 18.22 -4.59 -6.49
CA LYS A 5 17.33 -5.62 -5.96
C LYS A 5 17.95 -7.01 -6.14
N LYS A 6 17.81 -7.87 -5.15
CA LYS A 6 18.43 -9.21 -5.10
C LYS A 6 17.93 -10.14 -6.18
N LYS A 7 16.65 -10.02 -6.58
CA LYS A 7 16.11 -10.69 -7.78
C LYS A 7 16.92 -10.42 -9.05
N ARG A 8 17.41 -9.19 -9.25
CA ARG A 8 18.20 -8.83 -10.44
C ARG A 8 19.56 -9.52 -10.40
N ILE A 9 20.21 -9.51 -9.23
CA ILE A 9 21.49 -10.19 -9.02
C ILE A 9 21.32 -11.68 -9.29
N LYS A 10 20.33 -12.31 -8.65
CA LYS A 10 20.03 -13.73 -8.83
C LYS A 10 19.75 -14.10 -10.28
N ARG A 11 18.93 -13.32 -10.98
CA ARG A 11 18.64 -13.51 -12.42
C ARG A 11 19.89 -13.39 -13.30
N ILE A 12 20.77 -12.42 -13.03
CA ILE A 12 22.05 -12.27 -13.74
C ILE A 12 22.94 -13.49 -13.46
N THR A 13 23.13 -13.85 -12.20
CA THR A 13 23.97 -14.97 -11.79
C THR A 13 23.51 -16.28 -12.41
N ASP A 14 22.21 -16.58 -12.36
CA ASP A 14 21.64 -17.80 -12.94
C ASP A 14 21.82 -17.82 -14.47
N THR A 15 21.57 -16.70 -15.15
CA THR A 15 21.74 -16.59 -16.61
C THR A 15 23.20 -16.79 -17.03
N VAL A 16 24.16 -16.29 -16.25
CA VAL A 16 25.60 -16.47 -16.52
C VAL A 16 26.04 -17.91 -16.25
N ILE A 17 25.64 -18.49 -15.11
CA ILE A 17 26.00 -19.87 -14.73
C ILE A 17 25.47 -20.87 -15.77
N ASN A 18 24.23 -20.69 -16.21
CA ASN A 18 23.59 -21.59 -17.17
C ASN A 18 23.91 -21.27 -18.63
N ARG A 19 24.61 -20.16 -18.91
CA ARG A 19 24.90 -19.66 -20.27
C ARG A 19 23.65 -19.59 -21.13
N GLU A 20 22.64 -18.86 -20.65
CA GLU A 20 21.36 -18.74 -21.32
C GLU A 20 21.34 -17.54 -22.30
N THR A 21 20.85 -17.76 -23.52
CA THR A 21 20.44 -16.67 -24.43
C THR A 21 18.98 -16.32 -24.17
N LYS A 22 18.71 -15.05 -23.88
CA LYS A 22 17.38 -14.50 -23.60
C LYS A 22 17.17 -13.23 -24.43
N PRO A 23 16.07 -13.14 -25.22
CA PRO A 23 15.72 -11.93 -25.96
C PRO A 23 15.79 -10.68 -25.07
N ASN A 24 16.34 -9.61 -25.62
CA ASN A 24 16.50 -8.30 -24.99
C ASN A 24 17.25 -8.27 -23.65
N TYR A 25 17.96 -9.35 -23.30
CA TYR A 25 18.60 -9.49 -21.99
C TYR A 25 20.00 -10.10 -22.02
N ALA A 26 20.19 -11.22 -22.73
CA ALA A 26 21.48 -11.92 -22.76
C ALA A 26 21.66 -12.71 -24.07
N LYS A 27 22.89 -12.82 -24.56
CA LYS A 27 23.21 -13.67 -25.72
C LYS A 27 24.53 -14.39 -25.48
N VAL A 28 24.54 -15.70 -25.72
CA VAL A 28 25.77 -16.48 -25.83
C VAL A 28 26.34 -16.26 -27.23
N VAL A 29 27.53 -15.65 -27.27
CA VAL A 29 28.21 -15.26 -28.51
C VAL A 29 29.40 -16.20 -28.73
N SER A 30 29.58 -16.67 -29.96
CA SER A 30 30.73 -17.52 -30.31
C SER A 30 32.00 -16.70 -30.47
N ARG A 31 33.18 -17.34 -30.41
CA ARG A 31 34.46 -16.64 -30.67
C ARG A 31 34.57 -16.14 -32.11
N ASP A 32 33.91 -16.80 -33.06
CA ASP A 32 33.92 -16.41 -34.46
C ASP A 32 33.07 -15.16 -34.68
N GLU A 33 31.89 -15.07 -34.06
CA GLU A 33 31.03 -13.85 -34.07
C GLU A 33 31.75 -12.64 -33.44
N ILE A 34 32.56 -12.86 -32.38
CA ILE A 34 33.41 -11.81 -31.80
C ILE A 34 34.48 -11.35 -32.79
N ARG A 35 35.08 -12.28 -33.56
CA ARG A 35 36.10 -11.95 -34.57
C ARG A 35 35.50 -11.17 -35.74
N GLU A 36 34.31 -11.53 -36.20
CA GLU A 36 33.55 -10.81 -37.21
C GLU A 36 33.21 -9.39 -36.76
N ASN A 37 32.98 -9.19 -35.46
CA ASN A 37 32.80 -7.87 -34.84
C ASN A 37 34.13 -7.19 -34.47
N GLU A 38 35.25 -7.57 -35.09
CA GLU A 38 36.59 -6.98 -34.88
C GLU A 38 37.04 -6.99 -33.41
N TYR A 39 36.65 -8.02 -32.65
CA TYR A 39 36.89 -8.14 -31.20
C TYR A 39 36.26 -7.01 -30.35
N ASN A 40 35.27 -6.29 -30.89
CA ASN A 40 34.54 -5.26 -30.15
C ASN A 40 33.51 -5.87 -29.19
N LEU A 41 33.66 -5.64 -27.88
CA LEU A 41 32.80 -6.24 -26.85
C LEU A 41 31.66 -5.32 -26.36
N ASN A 42 31.31 -4.27 -27.12
CA ASN A 42 30.17 -3.43 -26.77
C ASN A 42 28.86 -4.22 -26.82
N ILE A 43 28.13 -4.27 -25.70
CA ILE A 43 26.90 -5.06 -25.51
C ILE A 43 25.85 -4.83 -26.63
N PRO A 44 25.58 -3.58 -27.08
CA PRO A 44 24.59 -3.33 -28.13
C PRO A 44 24.89 -4.01 -29.48
N ARG A 45 26.13 -4.48 -29.71
CA ARG A 45 26.47 -5.26 -30.91
C ARG A 45 25.92 -6.69 -30.88
N TYR A 46 25.58 -7.18 -29.69
CA TYR A 46 25.21 -8.58 -29.47
C TYR A 46 23.80 -8.73 -28.91
N VAL A 47 23.35 -7.76 -28.11
CA VAL A 47 22.02 -7.78 -27.49
C VAL A 47 21.39 -6.41 -27.68
N ASP A 48 20.24 -6.38 -28.35
CA ASP A 48 19.38 -5.20 -28.38
C ASP A 48 18.57 -5.14 -27.10
N SER A 49 18.90 -4.19 -26.22
CA SER A 49 18.19 -3.97 -24.96
C SER A 49 17.28 -2.74 -25.00
N SER A 50 16.93 -2.25 -26.21
CA SER A 50 16.00 -1.14 -26.35
C SER A 50 14.58 -1.58 -26.01
N ASP A 51 13.86 -0.68 -25.33
CA ASP A 51 12.42 -0.86 -25.12
C ASP A 51 11.70 -0.63 -26.46
N ASN A 52 10.66 -1.40 -26.72
CA ASN A 52 9.80 -1.15 -27.87
C ASN A 52 9.16 0.24 -27.70
N ALA A 53 9.32 1.09 -28.71
CA ALA A 53 8.64 2.38 -28.73
C ALA A 53 7.12 2.17 -28.68
N GLU A 54 6.43 3.02 -27.93
CA GLU A 54 4.97 3.05 -27.94
C GLU A 54 4.48 3.30 -29.37
N SER A 55 3.65 2.39 -29.86
CA SER A 55 3.07 2.43 -31.21
C SER A 55 1.61 2.85 -31.10
N TRP A 56 1.10 3.58 -32.08
CA TRP A 56 -0.33 3.89 -32.19
C TRP A 56 -0.83 3.41 -33.56
N ASP A 57 -1.83 2.54 -33.55
CA ASP A 57 -2.51 2.12 -34.77
C ASP A 57 -3.41 3.22 -35.34
N ILE A 58 -3.15 3.60 -36.59
CA ILE A 58 -3.85 4.69 -37.27
C ILE A 58 -5.34 4.37 -37.46
N TYR A 59 -5.69 3.13 -37.82
CA TYR A 59 -7.09 2.79 -38.06
C TYR A 59 -7.88 2.80 -36.76
N ALA A 60 -7.34 2.19 -35.71
CA ALA A 60 -7.97 2.16 -34.39
C ALA A 60 -8.09 3.57 -33.79
N SER A 61 -7.11 4.46 -34.01
CA SER A 61 -7.24 5.87 -33.60
C SER A 61 -8.36 6.61 -34.32
N MET A 62 -8.68 6.25 -35.57
CA MET A 62 -9.69 6.92 -36.38
C MET A 62 -11.10 6.35 -36.18
N PHE A 63 -11.22 5.03 -35.99
CA PHE A 63 -12.50 4.31 -36.01
C PHE A 63 -12.73 3.39 -34.81
N GLY A 64 -11.76 3.32 -33.89
CA GLY A 64 -11.84 2.51 -32.69
C GLY A 64 -11.49 1.04 -32.92
N GLY A 65 -11.64 0.25 -31.87
CA GLY A 65 -11.28 -1.16 -31.84
C GLY A 65 -9.83 -1.41 -31.42
N ILE A 66 -9.51 -2.66 -31.16
CA ILE A 66 -8.24 -3.10 -30.59
C ILE A 66 -7.42 -3.79 -31.67
N PRO A 67 -6.23 -3.26 -32.04
CA PRO A 67 -5.35 -3.89 -33.01
C PRO A 67 -4.88 -5.27 -32.52
N LYS A 68 -5.01 -6.29 -33.38
CA LYS A 68 -4.54 -7.65 -33.08
C LYS A 68 -3.05 -7.69 -32.76
N LYS A 69 -2.25 -6.81 -33.39
CA LYS A 69 -0.81 -6.71 -33.17
C LYS A 69 -0.47 -6.36 -31.73
N GLU A 70 -1.10 -5.33 -31.17
CA GLU A 70 -0.88 -4.90 -29.78
C GLU A 70 -1.45 -5.93 -28.79
N LEU A 71 -2.60 -6.53 -29.11
CA LEU A 71 -3.14 -7.61 -28.28
C LEU A 71 -2.20 -8.83 -28.21
N ASN A 72 -1.45 -9.12 -29.27
CA ASN A 72 -0.45 -10.21 -29.30
C ASN A 72 0.80 -9.89 -28.47
N GLU A 73 1.03 -8.66 -28.02
CA GLU A 73 2.11 -8.38 -27.05
C GLU A 73 1.83 -9.04 -25.68
N LEU A 74 0.56 -9.33 -25.41
CA LEU A 74 0.08 -10.04 -24.24
C LEU A 74 0.03 -11.57 -24.44
N GLU A 75 0.67 -12.11 -25.50
CA GLU A 75 0.57 -13.53 -25.88
C GLU A 75 0.91 -14.51 -24.76
N HIS A 76 1.87 -14.18 -23.88
CA HIS A 76 2.21 -15.01 -22.74
C HIS A 76 1.01 -15.23 -21.79
N TYR A 77 0.14 -14.23 -21.60
CA TYR A 77 -1.12 -14.39 -20.85
C TYR A 77 -2.11 -15.27 -21.61
N TRP A 78 -2.20 -15.13 -22.93
CA TRP A 78 -3.12 -15.92 -23.75
C TRP A 78 -2.73 -17.39 -23.85
N GLN A 79 -1.44 -17.70 -23.78
CA GLN A 79 -0.96 -19.07 -23.65
C GLN A 79 -1.37 -19.71 -22.33
N ALA A 80 -1.41 -18.93 -21.24
CA ALA A 80 -1.85 -19.40 -19.93
C ALA A 80 -3.38 -19.41 -19.78
N PHE A 81 -4.08 -18.48 -20.44
CA PHE A 81 -5.53 -18.29 -20.37
C PHE A 81 -6.18 -18.28 -21.76
N PRO A 82 -6.14 -19.41 -22.50
CA PRO A 82 -6.58 -19.45 -23.89
C PRO A 82 -8.07 -19.15 -24.06
N ALA A 83 -8.93 -19.65 -23.17
CA ALA A 83 -10.37 -19.41 -23.25
C ALA A 83 -10.75 -18.01 -22.75
N LEU A 84 -9.94 -17.40 -21.87
CA LEU A 84 -10.15 -16.02 -21.42
C LEU A 84 -10.04 -15.02 -22.57
N ARG A 85 -9.09 -15.21 -23.49
CA ARG A 85 -8.94 -14.34 -24.67
C ARG A 85 -10.23 -14.31 -25.48
N ASP A 86 -10.81 -15.48 -25.74
CA ASP A 86 -12.07 -15.59 -26.46
C ASP A 86 -13.26 -15.05 -25.66
N ALA A 87 -13.23 -15.09 -24.32
CA ALA A 87 -14.25 -14.49 -23.48
C ALA A 87 -14.22 -12.96 -23.47
N LEU A 88 -13.02 -12.36 -23.57
CA LEU A 88 -12.83 -10.90 -23.55
C LEU A 88 -13.09 -10.24 -24.89
N PHE A 89 -12.71 -10.89 -26.00
CA PHE A 89 -12.66 -10.23 -27.30
C PHE A 89 -13.55 -10.89 -28.34
N SER A 90 -14.20 -10.07 -29.18
CA SER A 90 -14.88 -10.49 -30.40
C SER A 90 -14.09 -9.98 -31.61
N LYS A 91 -14.02 -10.79 -32.69
CA LYS A 91 -13.39 -10.36 -33.93
C LYS A 91 -14.35 -9.44 -34.69
N THR A 92 -13.94 -8.20 -34.93
CA THR A 92 -14.68 -7.27 -35.79
C THR A 92 -14.19 -7.34 -37.24
N SER A 93 -12.90 -7.65 -37.45
CA SER A 93 -12.31 -7.86 -38.77
C SER A 93 -11.12 -8.85 -38.73
N SER A 94 -10.32 -8.92 -39.81
CA SER A 94 -9.09 -9.74 -39.85
C SER A 94 -8.04 -9.27 -38.85
N ASP A 95 -7.96 -7.96 -38.61
CA ASP A 95 -6.84 -7.31 -37.92
C ASP A 95 -7.26 -6.54 -36.65
N TYR A 96 -8.57 -6.40 -36.41
CA TYR A 96 -9.11 -5.67 -35.26
C TYR A 96 -10.12 -6.52 -34.46
N LEU A 97 -10.16 -6.27 -33.16
CA LEU A 97 -11.06 -6.88 -32.21
C LEU A 97 -11.84 -5.81 -31.43
N ALA A 98 -12.93 -6.20 -30.79
CA ALA A 98 -13.64 -5.35 -29.83
C ALA A 98 -13.78 -6.09 -28.49
N LEU A 99 -13.87 -5.32 -27.40
CA LEU A 99 -14.27 -5.88 -26.12
C LEU A 99 -15.71 -6.40 -26.18
N LYS A 100 -15.95 -7.54 -25.55
CA LYS A 100 -17.30 -8.09 -25.36
C LYS A 100 -18.04 -7.48 -24.18
N SER A 101 -17.32 -6.85 -23.26
CA SER A 101 -17.85 -6.25 -22.05
C SER A 101 -16.94 -5.11 -21.59
N ASP A 102 -17.56 -4.04 -21.10
CA ASP A 102 -16.85 -2.91 -20.50
C ASP A 102 -16.33 -3.25 -19.09
N ASP A 103 -16.89 -4.28 -18.44
CA ASP A 103 -16.44 -4.76 -17.12
C ASP A 103 -15.36 -5.84 -17.26
N VAL A 104 -14.21 -5.44 -17.81
CA VAL A 104 -13.03 -6.29 -18.04
C VAL A 104 -12.62 -7.01 -16.75
N LYS A 105 -12.63 -6.29 -15.62
CA LYS A 105 -12.22 -6.82 -14.31
C LYS A 105 -13.11 -7.98 -13.89
N ASN A 106 -14.42 -7.84 -13.99
CA ASN A 106 -15.35 -8.90 -13.61
C ASN A 106 -15.19 -10.15 -14.49
N VAL A 107 -15.05 -9.95 -15.81
CA VAL A 107 -14.84 -11.07 -16.76
C VAL A 107 -13.57 -11.84 -16.41
N ILE A 108 -12.44 -11.15 -16.20
CA ILE A 108 -11.15 -11.79 -15.89
C ILE A 108 -11.23 -12.52 -14.54
N THR A 109 -11.64 -11.84 -13.47
CA THR A 109 -11.60 -12.39 -12.11
C THR A 109 -12.52 -13.60 -11.91
N HIS A 110 -13.61 -13.70 -12.67
CA HIS A 110 -14.56 -14.81 -12.57
C HIS A 110 -14.36 -15.91 -13.61
N HIS A 111 -13.44 -15.75 -14.56
CA HIS A 111 -13.21 -16.72 -15.63
C HIS A 111 -12.62 -18.05 -15.12
N ALA A 112 -12.94 -19.14 -15.83
CA ALA A 112 -12.51 -20.49 -15.47
C ALA A 112 -10.98 -20.64 -15.49
N ASP A 113 -10.31 -20.17 -16.54
CA ASP A 113 -8.84 -20.21 -16.67
C ASP A 113 -8.14 -19.55 -15.47
N VAL A 114 -8.62 -18.37 -15.06
CA VAL A 114 -8.04 -17.61 -13.94
C VAL A 114 -8.26 -18.32 -12.62
N LYS A 115 -9.47 -18.86 -12.39
CA LYS A 115 -9.77 -19.67 -11.19
C LYS A 115 -8.92 -20.93 -11.15
N GLN A 116 -8.71 -21.60 -12.29
CA GLN A 116 -7.88 -22.80 -12.39
C GLN A 116 -6.41 -22.49 -12.09
N PHE A 117 -5.90 -21.39 -12.62
CA PHE A 117 -4.54 -20.91 -12.34
C PHE A 117 -4.33 -20.61 -10.85
N SER A 118 -5.23 -19.84 -10.24
CA SER A 118 -5.16 -19.57 -8.79
C SER A 118 -5.24 -20.85 -7.96
N LYS A 119 -6.09 -21.80 -8.35
CA LYS A 119 -6.18 -23.12 -7.69
C LYS A 119 -4.90 -23.93 -7.84
N ALA A 120 -4.29 -23.95 -9.03
CA ALA A 120 -3.03 -24.65 -9.28
C ALA A 120 -1.89 -24.05 -8.43
N TYR A 121 -1.83 -22.73 -8.35
CA TYR A 121 -0.88 -22.03 -7.49
C TYR A 121 -1.04 -22.41 -6.01
N LEU A 122 -2.27 -22.28 -5.48
CA LEU A 122 -2.55 -22.62 -4.08
C LEU A 122 -2.25 -24.09 -3.77
N ALA A 123 -2.51 -25.01 -4.70
CA ALA A 123 -2.14 -26.40 -4.54
C ALA A 123 -0.61 -26.59 -4.46
N ALA A 124 0.15 -25.93 -5.33
CA ALA A 124 1.61 -26.00 -5.35
C ALA A 124 2.28 -25.41 -4.09
N PHE A 125 1.59 -24.53 -3.36
CA PHE A 125 2.08 -23.91 -2.11
C PHE A 125 1.37 -24.41 -0.84
N SER A 126 0.45 -25.37 -0.96
CA SER A 126 -0.42 -25.80 0.16
C SER A 126 0.33 -26.33 1.39
N ASP A 127 1.48 -26.97 1.18
CA ASP A 127 2.36 -27.52 2.22
C ASP A 127 3.59 -26.64 2.49
N PHE A 128 3.73 -25.49 1.83
CA PHE A 128 4.92 -24.64 1.97
C PHE A 128 5.06 -24.05 3.38
N ASP A 129 3.95 -23.69 4.03
CA ASP A 129 3.94 -23.28 5.44
C ASP A 129 4.49 -24.38 6.36
N ALA A 130 4.05 -25.62 6.18
CA ALA A 130 4.53 -26.77 6.96
C ALA A 130 6.03 -27.04 6.71
N PHE A 131 6.46 -26.93 5.45
CA PHE A 131 7.88 -27.01 5.09
C PHE A 131 8.71 -25.94 5.81
N LEU A 132 8.28 -24.68 5.78
CA LEU A 132 8.98 -23.58 6.46
C LEU A 132 9.03 -23.78 7.98
N LYS A 133 7.94 -24.24 8.61
CA LYS A 133 7.90 -24.56 10.04
C LYS A 133 8.90 -25.64 10.42
N ASN A 134 8.99 -26.71 9.62
CA ASN A 134 9.95 -27.78 9.87
C ASN A 134 11.39 -27.26 9.75
N VAL A 135 11.70 -26.56 8.66
CA VAL A 135 13.07 -26.16 8.33
C VAL A 135 13.57 -25.00 9.20
N LEU A 136 12.72 -24.04 9.56
CA LEU A 136 13.11 -22.82 10.29
C LEU A 136 12.83 -22.89 11.78
N LEU A 137 11.76 -23.55 12.21
CA LEU A 137 11.38 -23.60 13.63
C LEU A 137 11.82 -24.91 14.30
N THR A 138 11.54 -26.06 13.68
CA THR A 138 11.87 -27.37 14.29
C THR A 138 13.39 -27.61 14.28
N GLN A 139 14.06 -27.19 13.21
CA GLN A 139 15.51 -27.43 13.03
C GLN A 139 16.37 -26.22 13.40
N MET A 140 15.83 -25.21 14.07
CA MET A 140 16.43 -23.88 14.25
C MET A 140 17.89 -23.90 14.76
N GLN A 141 18.25 -24.83 15.64
CA GLN A 141 19.61 -24.98 16.20
C GLN A 141 20.63 -25.57 15.23
N SER A 142 20.17 -26.21 14.14
CA SER A 142 21.01 -26.90 13.16
C SER A 142 21.07 -26.22 11.79
N VAL A 143 20.26 -25.16 11.60
CA VAL A 143 20.19 -24.41 10.35
C VAL A 143 21.53 -23.77 10.03
N LYS A 144 22.07 -24.03 8.84
CA LYS A 144 23.27 -23.36 8.34
C LYS A 144 22.89 -22.10 7.59
N LEU A 145 22.94 -20.95 8.26
CA LEU A 145 22.51 -19.65 7.72
C LEU A 145 23.08 -19.34 6.34
N SER A 146 24.37 -19.62 6.12
CA SER A 146 25.06 -19.38 4.84
C SER A 146 24.55 -20.21 3.65
N LYS A 147 23.79 -21.28 3.90
CA LYS A 147 23.24 -22.17 2.85
C LYS A 147 21.71 -22.18 2.83
N GLN A 148 21.07 -21.75 3.91
CA GLN A 148 19.65 -21.96 4.10
C GLN A 148 18.80 -21.18 3.08
N GLU A 149 19.15 -19.93 2.79
CA GLU A 149 18.46 -19.14 1.76
C GLU A 149 18.47 -19.85 0.40
N ALA A 150 19.59 -20.46 0.03
CA ALA A 150 19.70 -21.19 -1.24
C ALA A 150 18.83 -22.46 -1.26
N ILE A 151 18.68 -23.14 -0.11
CA ILE A 151 17.77 -24.29 0.04
C ILE A 151 16.32 -23.83 -0.12
N LEU A 152 15.92 -22.77 0.57
CA LEU A 152 14.58 -22.19 0.46
C LEU A 152 14.28 -21.70 -0.96
N SER A 153 15.26 -21.04 -1.60
CA SER A 153 15.14 -20.56 -2.97
C SER A 153 14.96 -21.68 -3.98
N LYS A 154 15.67 -22.80 -3.77
CA LYS A 154 15.54 -23.98 -4.62
C LYS A 154 14.14 -24.58 -4.50
N GLU A 155 13.65 -24.78 -3.27
CA GLU A 155 12.30 -25.28 -3.01
C GLU A 155 11.24 -24.37 -3.62
N LEU A 156 11.38 -23.06 -3.45
CA LEU A 156 10.52 -22.04 -4.04
C LEU A 156 10.47 -22.15 -5.57
N PHE A 157 11.63 -22.32 -6.21
CA PHE A 157 11.71 -22.44 -7.67
C PHE A 157 11.11 -23.75 -8.18
N THR A 158 11.28 -24.85 -7.45
CA THR A 158 10.66 -26.14 -7.79
C THR A 158 9.13 -26.05 -7.77
N ARG A 159 8.56 -25.34 -6.79
CA ARG A 159 7.10 -25.14 -6.71
C ARG A 159 6.54 -24.29 -7.85
N LEU A 160 7.36 -23.37 -8.37
CA LEU A 160 6.98 -22.47 -9.46
C LEU A 160 7.27 -23.04 -10.85
N GLU A 161 7.94 -24.18 -10.97
CA GLU A 161 8.37 -24.73 -12.26
C GLU A 161 7.21 -24.96 -13.25
N ASN A 162 6.03 -25.35 -12.73
CA ASN A 162 4.82 -25.60 -13.51
C ASN A 162 3.78 -24.47 -13.45
N ILE A 163 4.09 -23.36 -12.79
CA ILE A 163 3.18 -22.21 -12.67
C ILE A 163 3.60 -21.15 -13.68
N VAL A 164 3.00 -21.23 -14.86
CA VAL A 164 3.19 -20.24 -15.93
C VAL A 164 2.73 -18.85 -15.46
N LEU A 165 3.37 -17.78 -15.92
CA LEU A 165 3.15 -16.35 -15.58
C LEU A 165 3.78 -15.83 -14.28
N ILE A 166 4.03 -16.65 -13.28
CA ILE A 166 4.71 -16.17 -12.06
C ILE A 166 6.22 -16.11 -12.32
N ASP A 167 6.80 -14.90 -12.27
CA ASP A 167 8.26 -14.76 -12.30
C ASP A 167 8.86 -15.27 -10.99
N LYS A 168 9.58 -16.40 -11.06
CA LYS A 168 10.28 -17.00 -9.93
C LYS A 168 11.26 -16.03 -9.24
N TYR A 169 11.83 -15.07 -9.96
CA TYR A 169 12.73 -14.09 -9.36
C TYR A 169 11.99 -13.03 -8.54
N GLU A 170 10.72 -12.71 -8.86
CA GLU A 170 9.89 -11.89 -7.98
C GLU A 170 9.60 -12.61 -6.67
N ALA A 171 9.26 -13.89 -6.73
CA ALA A 171 9.09 -14.72 -5.54
C ALA A 171 10.38 -14.80 -4.70
N TYR A 172 11.55 -14.92 -5.36
CA TYR A 172 12.84 -14.89 -4.67
C TYR A 172 13.08 -13.55 -3.94
N GLN A 173 12.66 -12.41 -4.50
CA GLN A 173 12.79 -11.14 -3.79
C GLN A 173 12.01 -11.14 -2.48
N LEU A 174 10.79 -11.68 -2.48
CA LEU A 174 9.97 -11.78 -1.26
C LEU A 174 10.63 -12.67 -0.20
N LEU A 175 11.25 -13.76 -0.64
CA LEU A 175 12.03 -14.64 0.23
C LEU A 175 13.26 -13.92 0.79
N ASP A 176 14.06 -13.26 -0.05
CA ASP A 176 15.28 -12.55 0.36
C ASP A 176 14.97 -11.41 1.35
N ASP A 177 13.93 -10.62 1.08
CA ASP A 177 13.48 -9.54 1.97
C ASP A 177 13.08 -10.10 3.36
N SER A 178 12.41 -11.26 3.38
CA SER A 178 12.02 -11.94 4.63
C SER A 178 13.21 -12.57 5.34
N TRP A 179 14.13 -13.17 4.57
CA TRP A 179 15.27 -13.92 5.07
C TRP A 179 16.24 -13.06 5.87
N LEU A 180 16.40 -11.77 5.52
CA LEU A 180 17.25 -10.84 6.28
C LEU A 180 16.89 -10.81 7.78
N ASN A 181 15.60 -10.73 8.10
CA ASN A 181 15.14 -10.70 9.49
C ASN A 181 15.23 -12.09 10.14
N ILE A 182 14.84 -13.14 9.40
CA ILE A 182 14.86 -14.53 9.88
C ILE A 182 16.30 -14.95 10.23
N ALA A 183 17.27 -14.60 9.38
CA ALA A 183 18.67 -14.96 9.58
C ALA A 183 19.25 -14.32 10.84
N VAL A 184 18.96 -13.03 11.07
CA VAL A 184 19.39 -12.31 12.28
C VAL A 184 18.80 -12.94 13.53
N ASP A 185 17.50 -13.24 13.52
CA ASP A 185 16.86 -13.87 14.68
C ASP A 185 17.38 -15.29 14.93
N LEU A 186 17.59 -16.09 13.87
CA LEU A 186 18.16 -17.41 13.98
C LEU A 186 19.60 -17.37 14.51
N GLU A 187 20.40 -16.37 14.09
CA GLU A 187 21.74 -16.16 14.62
C GLU A 187 21.69 -15.92 16.12
N MET A 188 20.83 -15.01 16.60
CA MET A 188 20.64 -14.75 18.03
C MET A 188 20.20 -16.01 18.80
N ILE A 189 19.26 -16.78 18.26
CA ILE A 189 18.79 -18.03 18.91
C ILE A 189 19.88 -19.10 18.96
N GLN A 190 20.77 -19.14 17.96
CA GLN A 190 21.89 -20.09 17.91
C GLN A 190 23.06 -19.67 18.82
N SER A 191 23.33 -18.37 18.95
CA SER A 191 24.42 -17.85 19.77
C SER A 191 24.05 -17.74 21.25
N GLU A 192 22.83 -17.28 21.56
CA GLU A 192 22.38 -16.96 22.92
C GLU A 192 21.42 -18.02 23.49
N GLY A 193 20.96 -18.95 22.63
CA GLY A 193 20.05 -20.01 22.99
C GLY A 193 18.57 -19.61 22.89
N PHE A 194 17.67 -20.59 22.98
CA PHE A 194 16.23 -20.38 22.79
C PHE A 194 15.61 -19.39 23.79
N ALA A 195 16.21 -19.24 24.98
CA ALA A 195 15.74 -18.30 25.99
C ALA A 195 15.78 -16.83 25.51
N ALA A 196 16.63 -16.49 24.53
CA ALA A 196 16.70 -15.17 23.91
C ALA A 196 15.33 -14.73 23.32
N SER A 197 14.52 -15.68 22.84
CA SER A 197 13.18 -15.40 22.32
C SER A 197 12.18 -14.87 23.37
N LYS A 198 12.51 -14.98 24.66
CA LYS A 198 11.69 -14.58 25.81
C LYS A 198 12.30 -13.39 26.54
N GLN A 199 13.29 -12.73 25.95
CA GLN A 199 13.98 -11.60 26.55
C GLN A 199 13.51 -10.28 25.94
N VAL A 200 13.72 -9.22 26.70
CA VAL A 200 13.51 -7.85 26.28
C VAL A 200 14.76 -7.03 26.57
N ASP A 201 15.02 -6.05 25.72
CA ASP A 201 16.14 -5.14 25.84
C ASP A 201 15.67 -3.73 26.20
N PRO A 202 16.49 -2.95 26.93
CA PRO A 202 16.27 -1.51 27.09
C PRO A 202 16.20 -0.82 25.73
N HIS A 203 15.12 -0.09 25.46
CA HIS A 203 15.01 0.69 24.23
C HIS A 203 15.73 2.03 24.42
N LEU A 204 16.92 2.17 23.84
CA LEU A 204 17.75 3.37 23.99
C LEU A 204 17.50 4.34 22.82
N VAL A 205 17.17 5.59 23.15
CA VAL A 205 16.94 6.65 22.15
C VAL A 205 17.84 7.86 22.42
N MET A 206 18.32 8.49 21.35
CA MET A 206 19.10 9.73 21.45
C MET A 206 18.16 10.91 21.69
N LYS A 207 18.24 11.55 22.87
CA LYS A 207 17.50 12.78 23.18
C LYS A 207 18.45 13.93 23.48
N LYS A 208 18.12 15.12 22.98
CA LYS A 208 18.84 16.35 23.33
C LYS A 208 18.40 16.83 24.71
N LYS A 209 19.30 16.75 25.69
CA LYS A 209 19.09 17.28 27.03
C LYS A 209 20.15 18.37 27.27
N ASN A 210 19.72 19.60 27.52
CA ASN A 210 20.60 20.76 27.70
C ASN A 210 21.58 21.00 26.53
N GLY A 211 21.13 20.83 25.28
CA GLY A 211 21.94 21.07 24.09
C GLY A 211 22.99 20.01 23.75
N LYS A 212 23.06 18.90 24.52
CA LYS A 212 23.90 17.75 24.22
C LYS A 212 23.05 16.51 23.94
N GLU A 213 23.50 15.67 23.03
CA GLU A 213 22.87 14.38 22.74
C GLU A 213 23.23 13.38 23.84
N GLN A 214 22.21 12.76 24.42
CA GLN A 214 22.35 11.76 25.48
C GLN A 214 21.45 10.55 25.15
N GLU A 215 21.98 9.34 25.32
CA GLU A 215 21.20 8.10 25.30
C GLU A 215 20.30 8.04 26.54
N VAL A 216 19.00 7.93 26.33
CA VAL A 216 18.00 7.79 27.39
C VAL A 216 17.18 6.54 27.09
N GLN A 217 16.94 5.72 28.11
CA GLN A 217 16.04 4.59 27.99
C GLN A 217 14.58 5.07 27.88
N GLU A 218 13.92 4.69 26.79
CA GLU A 218 12.50 4.91 26.51
C GLU A 218 11.78 3.56 26.40
N GLY A 219 11.57 2.94 27.56
CA GLY A 219 10.87 1.66 27.67
C GLY A 219 11.76 0.46 27.32
N TRP A 220 11.15 -0.49 26.63
CA TRP A 220 11.68 -1.83 26.34
C TRP A 220 11.30 -2.23 24.93
N ILE A 221 12.16 -3.00 24.27
CA ILE A 221 11.87 -3.66 22.99
C ILE A 221 12.08 -5.16 23.18
N GLY A 222 11.38 -5.98 22.39
CA GLY A 222 11.62 -7.41 22.43
C GLY A 222 12.96 -7.74 21.80
N HIS A 223 13.72 -8.62 22.45
CA HIS A 223 15.04 -9.03 21.95
C HIS A 223 14.91 -9.75 20.60
N ILE A 224 13.88 -10.60 20.46
CA ILE A 224 13.51 -11.24 19.19
C ILE A 224 12.05 -10.96 18.83
N ILE A 225 11.11 -11.10 19.77
CA ILE A 225 9.68 -10.99 19.46
C ILE A 225 9.22 -9.53 19.57
N PRO A 226 8.74 -8.89 18.49
CA PRO A 226 8.27 -7.50 18.54
C PRO A 226 7.08 -7.32 19.49
N PHE A 227 7.04 -6.19 20.21
CA PHE A 227 5.94 -5.88 21.13
C PHE A 227 4.61 -5.77 20.40
N GLU A 228 4.62 -5.15 19.22
CA GLU A 228 3.42 -4.98 18.38
C GLU A 228 2.84 -6.32 17.98
N LEU A 229 3.68 -7.33 17.77
CA LEU A 229 3.24 -8.68 17.44
C LEU A 229 2.49 -9.27 18.64
N VAL A 230 3.08 -9.24 19.84
CA VAL A 230 2.43 -9.75 21.07
C VAL A 230 1.10 -9.03 21.36
N GLN A 231 1.04 -7.72 21.12
CA GLN A 231 -0.15 -6.90 21.35
C GLN A 231 -1.28 -7.18 20.35
N LYS A 232 -0.95 -7.41 19.06
CA LYS A 232 -1.92 -7.54 17.97
C LYS A 232 -2.41 -8.95 17.71
N ILE A 233 -1.76 -9.97 18.27
CA ILE A 233 -2.11 -11.36 17.97
C ILE A 233 -3.52 -11.65 18.43
N GLN A 234 -4.41 -11.88 17.47
CA GLN A 234 -5.65 -12.59 17.68
C GLN A 234 -5.26 -14.07 17.89
N LEU A 235 -5.15 -14.49 19.15
CA LEU A 235 -4.88 -15.90 19.47
C LEU A 235 -6.01 -16.73 18.88
N ASN A 236 -5.68 -17.68 17.99
CA ASN A 236 -6.64 -18.67 17.50
C ASN A 236 -7.24 -19.43 18.69
N ASP A 237 -8.52 -19.81 18.57
CA ASP A 237 -9.41 -20.36 19.61
C ASP A 237 -8.91 -21.60 20.38
N GLN A 238 -7.74 -22.15 20.06
CA GLN A 238 -7.25 -23.44 20.57
C GLN A 238 -6.40 -23.35 21.85
N LEU A 239 -6.07 -22.17 22.38
CA LEU A 239 -5.32 -22.04 23.65
C LEU A 239 -6.19 -21.47 24.79
N GLN A 240 -7.13 -22.30 25.25
CA GLN A 240 -8.03 -21.98 26.34
C GLN A 240 -7.36 -22.14 27.72
N HIS A 241 -7.17 -21.02 28.44
CA HIS A 241 -7.98 -20.65 29.61
C HIS A 241 -7.25 -19.66 30.55
N LEU A 242 -5.90 -19.68 30.62
CA LEU A 242 -5.12 -18.74 31.45
C LEU A 242 -4.56 -17.55 30.67
N GLN A 243 -4.22 -17.72 29.39
CA GLN A 243 -3.59 -16.68 28.56
C GLN A 243 -4.59 -15.90 27.69
N HIS A 244 -5.82 -16.40 27.56
CA HIS A 244 -6.95 -15.62 27.07
C HIS A 244 -7.12 -14.33 27.89
N LEU A 245 -6.90 -14.37 29.21
CA LEU A 245 -7.05 -13.21 30.08
C LEU A 245 -6.00 -12.13 29.82
N GLN A 246 -4.71 -12.48 29.70
CA GLN A 246 -3.66 -11.50 29.38
C GLN A 246 -3.87 -10.91 27.99
N HIS A 247 -4.24 -11.72 27.01
CA HIS A 247 -4.54 -11.22 25.67
C HIS A 247 -5.78 -10.32 25.63
N LEU A 248 -6.88 -10.71 26.29
CA LEU A 248 -8.05 -9.86 26.46
C LEU A 248 -7.69 -8.53 27.12
N GLN A 249 -6.77 -8.54 28.08
CA GLN A 249 -6.27 -7.30 28.67
C GLN A 249 -5.53 -6.44 27.65
N HIS A 250 -4.66 -7.01 26.79
CA HIS A 250 -4.01 -6.25 25.71
C HIS A 250 -5.04 -5.65 24.75
N LEU A 251 -6.02 -6.44 24.29
CA LEU A 251 -7.08 -5.96 23.39
C LEU A 251 -7.92 -4.85 24.04
N GLN A 252 -8.28 -5.00 25.31
CA GLN A 252 -9.01 -3.98 26.06
C GLN A 252 -8.19 -2.68 26.17
N HIS A 253 -6.89 -2.77 26.45
CA HIS A 253 -6.02 -1.59 26.49
C HIS A 253 -5.91 -0.94 25.11
N LEU A 254 -5.71 -1.71 24.04
CA LEU A 254 -5.67 -1.18 22.67
C LEU A 254 -6.98 -0.49 22.29
N GLN A 255 -8.12 -1.07 22.65
CA GLN A 255 -9.43 -0.47 22.41
C GLN A 255 -9.62 0.82 23.21
N HIS A 256 -9.21 0.85 24.48
CA HIS A 256 -9.26 2.05 25.32
C HIS A 256 -8.37 3.17 24.77
N LEU A 257 -7.15 2.83 24.34
CA LEU A 257 -6.23 3.77 23.70
C LEU A 257 -6.86 4.36 22.44
N GLN A 258 -7.39 3.52 21.56
CA GLN A 258 -8.06 3.96 20.33
C GLN A 258 -9.27 4.86 20.62
N GLN A 259 -10.10 4.51 21.61
CA GLN A 259 -11.23 5.35 22.02
C GLN A 259 -10.80 6.73 22.54
N ASN A 260 -9.75 6.76 23.36
CA ASN A 260 -9.20 8.01 23.89
C ASN A 260 -8.54 8.86 22.79
N GLU A 261 -7.86 8.25 21.81
CA GLU A 261 -7.32 8.94 20.64
C GLU A 261 -8.43 9.53 19.76
N ASN A 262 -9.47 8.76 19.49
CA ASN A 262 -10.64 9.25 18.75
C ASN A 262 -11.30 10.43 19.46
N ARG A 263 -11.47 10.37 20.79
CA ARG A 263 -12.04 11.49 21.55
C ARG A 263 -11.13 12.72 21.53
N LEU A 264 -9.80 12.56 21.51
CA LEU A 264 -8.89 13.69 21.34
C LEU A 264 -9.02 14.34 19.95
N ALA A 265 -9.22 13.54 18.90
CA ALA A 265 -9.48 14.06 17.56
C ALA A 265 -10.82 14.83 17.52
N GLU A 266 -11.88 14.28 18.12
CA GLU A 266 -13.17 14.97 18.27
C GLU A 266 -13.03 16.29 19.05
N ILE A 267 -12.26 16.34 20.14
CA ILE A 267 -12.01 17.60 20.87
C ILE A 267 -11.33 18.65 19.99
N SER A 268 -10.45 18.23 19.07
CA SER A 268 -9.84 19.14 18.10
C SER A 268 -10.88 19.76 17.18
N THR A 269 -11.80 18.93 16.66
CA THR A 269 -12.94 19.40 15.85
C THR A 269 -13.88 20.28 16.67
N ASP A 270 -14.17 19.93 17.93
CA ASP A 270 -15.00 20.74 18.84
C ASP A 270 -14.38 22.15 19.03
N TYR A 271 -13.05 22.28 19.08
CA TYR A 271 -12.38 23.58 19.15
C TYR A 271 -12.55 24.39 17.86
N GLU A 272 -12.41 23.76 16.69
CA GLU A 272 -12.58 24.40 15.38
C GLU A 272 -14.01 24.90 15.20
N GLU A 273 -15.01 24.06 15.49
CA GLU A 273 -16.42 24.45 15.44
C GLU A 273 -16.75 25.61 16.39
N ILE A 274 -16.21 25.59 17.62
CA ILE A 274 -16.42 26.70 18.55
C ILE A 274 -15.76 27.98 18.02
N LEU A 275 -14.54 27.91 17.48
CA LEU A 275 -13.83 29.06 16.89
C LEU A 275 -14.60 29.68 15.72
N GLU A 276 -15.10 28.86 14.81
CA GLU A 276 -15.89 29.32 13.66
C GLU A 276 -17.21 29.97 14.09
N SER A 277 -17.80 29.50 15.19
CA SER A 277 -19.04 30.06 15.73
C SER A 277 -18.87 31.42 16.43
N LEU A 278 -17.64 31.88 16.70
CA LEU A 278 -17.38 33.15 17.38
C LEU A 278 -17.64 34.34 16.46
N SER A 279 -18.16 35.43 17.02
CA SER A 279 -18.27 36.69 16.27
C SER A 279 -16.88 37.30 16.01
N GLU A 280 -16.78 38.20 15.04
CA GLU A 280 -15.50 38.88 14.75
C GLU A 280 -14.98 39.69 15.95
N GLU A 281 -15.87 40.27 16.77
CA GLU A 281 -15.48 40.95 18.01
C GLU A 281 -14.95 39.97 19.06
N ASP A 282 -15.60 38.81 19.21
CA ASP A 282 -15.16 37.77 20.14
C ASP A 282 -13.80 37.18 19.75
N LYS A 283 -13.45 37.18 18.46
CA LYS A 283 -12.16 36.68 17.94
C LYS A 283 -10.97 37.53 18.39
N GLU A 284 -11.19 38.79 18.74
CA GLU A 284 -10.15 39.67 19.30
C GLU A 284 -9.89 39.44 20.80
N ALA A 285 -10.65 38.53 21.43
CA ALA A 285 -10.52 38.29 22.86
C ALA A 285 -9.19 37.63 23.24
N VAL A 286 -8.67 37.99 24.42
CA VAL A 286 -7.39 37.48 24.98
C VAL A 286 -7.33 35.95 25.20
N THR A 287 -8.44 35.24 25.02
CA THR A 287 -8.51 33.78 25.10
C THR A 287 -8.18 33.09 23.79
N ILE A 288 -8.06 33.83 22.69
CA ILE A 288 -7.82 33.34 21.33
C ILE A 288 -6.40 33.73 20.91
N LYS A 289 -5.76 32.91 20.10
CA LYS A 289 -4.42 33.19 19.56
C LYS A 289 -4.51 34.30 18.51
N GLU A 290 -3.44 35.11 18.39
CA GLU A 290 -3.34 36.17 17.38
C GLU A 290 -3.50 35.67 15.93
N SER A 291 -3.22 34.38 15.68
CA SER A 291 -3.39 33.69 14.41
C SER A 291 -4.84 33.28 14.10
N ASN A 292 -5.79 33.46 15.02
CA ASN A 292 -7.18 33.02 14.93
C ASN A 292 -7.38 31.51 14.61
N ASP A 293 -6.35 30.70 14.90
CA ASP A 293 -6.31 29.25 14.62
C ASP A 293 -6.41 28.40 15.90
N GLY A 294 -6.75 29.00 17.04
CA GLY A 294 -6.75 28.27 18.30
C GLY A 294 -7.02 29.12 19.54
N PHE A 295 -7.25 28.42 20.65
CA PHE A 295 -7.39 29.02 21.97
C PHE A 295 -6.06 29.07 22.74
N ILE A 296 -5.93 30.04 23.64
CA ILE A 296 -4.85 30.15 24.62
C ILE A 296 -5.32 29.50 25.92
N ASN A 297 -4.92 28.25 26.17
CA ASN A 297 -5.41 27.45 27.29
C ASN A 297 -5.36 28.16 28.64
N ALA A 298 -4.25 28.85 28.96
CA ALA A 298 -4.09 29.56 30.22
C ALA A 298 -5.07 30.74 30.38
N ALA A 299 -5.35 31.46 29.29
CA ALA A 299 -6.27 32.58 29.28
C ALA A 299 -7.73 32.10 29.38
N VAL A 300 -8.10 31.06 28.64
CA VAL A 300 -9.41 30.39 28.74
C VAL A 300 -9.68 29.94 30.17
N ILE A 301 -8.73 29.25 30.81
CA ILE A 301 -8.89 28.76 32.19
C ILE A 301 -9.11 29.93 33.17
N LYS A 302 -8.38 31.03 33.00
CA LYS A 302 -8.53 32.23 33.85
C LYS A 302 -9.90 32.89 33.65
N ALA A 303 -10.33 33.05 32.41
CA ALA A 303 -11.64 33.61 32.06
C ALA A 303 -12.78 32.72 32.59
N ALA A 304 -12.74 31.42 32.32
CA ALA A 304 -13.72 30.45 32.80
C ALA A 304 -13.87 30.44 34.33
N LYS A 305 -12.76 30.64 35.08
CA LYS A 305 -12.82 30.78 36.55
C LYS A 305 -13.60 32.01 36.99
N GLN A 306 -13.41 33.15 36.32
CA GLN A 306 -14.17 34.39 36.61
C GLN A 306 -15.64 34.22 36.23
N LEU A 307 -15.93 33.63 35.08
CA LEU A 307 -17.28 33.38 34.59
C LEU A 307 -18.07 32.46 35.54
N ARG A 308 -17.46 31.41 36.09
CA ARG A 308 -18.09 30.56 37.11
C ARG A 308 -18.43 31.30 38.41
N LEU A 309 -17.65 32.30 38.79
CA LEU A 309 -17.97 33.15 39.95
C LEU A 309 -19.12 34.11 39.65
N ALA A 310 -19.19 34.62 38.42
CA ALA A 310 -20.31 35.45 37.96
C ALA A 310 -21.62 34.65 37.91
N ILE A 311 -21.60 33.40 37.43
CA ILE A 311 -22.79 32.51 37.42
C ILE A 311 -23.38 32.35 38.83
N LYS A 312 -22.51 32.19 39.85
CA LYS A 312 -22.94 32.06 41.25
C LYS A 312 -23.64 33.31 41.79
N LYS A 313 -23.44 34.49 41.19
CA LYS A 313 -24.03 35.75 41.62
C LYS A 313 -25.23 36.16 40.77
N SER A 314 -25.21 35.85 39.48
CA SER A 314 -26.07 36.50 38.47
C SER A 314 -26.89 35.53 37.62
N GLY A 315 -26.75 34.21 37.79
CA GLY A 315 -27.45 33.20 36.98
C GLY A 315 -26.64 32.75 35.74
N ALA A 316 -27.21 31.85 34.95
CA ALA A 316 -26.55 31.26 33.78
C ALA A 316 -26.48 32.24 32.60
N PHE A 317 -25.45 32.08 31.75
CA PHE A 317 -25.31 32.83 30.50
C PHE A 317 -26.16 32.21 29.38
N ALA A 318 -26.45 33.00 28.33
CA ALA A 318 -27.13 32.51 27.15
C ALA A 318 -26.25 31.48 26.41
N GLU A 319 -26.86 30.45 25.82
CA GLU A 319 -26.13 29.31 25.25
C GLU A 319 -25.22 29.69 24.08
N ALA A 320 -25.63 30.68 23.27
CA ALA A 320 -24.86 31.21 22.14
C ALA A 320 -23.80 32.25 22.56
N SER A 321 -23.75 32.64 23.83
CA SER A 321 -22.84 33.71 24.28
C SER A 321 -21.38 33.26 24.27
N TYR A 322 -20.49 34.25 24.15
CA TYR A 322 -19.06 34.06 24.27
C TYR A 322 -18.68 33.37 25.60
N GLU A 323 -19.28 33.77 26.71
CA GLU A 323 -19.03 33.19 28.03
C GLU A 323 -19.38 31.70 28.09
N SER A 324 -20.51 31.30 27.49
CA SER A 324 -20.91 29.90 27.40
C SER A 324 -19.94 29.08 26.54
N LYS A 325 -19.46 29.64 25.42
CA LYS A 325 -18.45 29.02 24.55
C LYS A 325 -17.12 28.86 25.28
N ILE A 326 -16.63 29.89 25.98
CA ILE A 326 -15.39 29.81 26.80
C ILE A 326 -15.51 28.77 27.91
N LEU A 327 -16.69 28.62 28.53
CA LEU A 327 -16.93 27.57 29.52
C LEU A 327 -16.95 26.16 28.91
N LYS A 328 -17.40 26.01 27.65
CA LYS A 328 -17.30 24.74 26.89
C LYS A 328 -15.84 24.43 26.57
N VAL A 329 -15.08 25.39 26.03
CA VAL A 329 -13.64 25.23 25.72
C VAL A 329 -12.84 24.88 26.97
N ASP A 330 -13.11 25.50 28.13
CA ASP A 330 -12.42 25.14 29.39
C ASP A 330 -12.69 23.71 29.85
N LYS A 331 -13.91 23.19 29.61
CA LYS A 331 -14.22 21.77 29.86
C LYS A 331 -13.45 20.87 28.91
N LEU A 332 -13.41 21.20 27.62
CA LEU A 332 -12.65 20.46 26.61
C LEU A 332 -11.16 20.45 26.94
N ILE A 333 -10.56 21.58 27.33
CA ILE A 333 -9.15 21.65 27.78
C ILE A 333 -8.91 20.72 28.98
N SER A 334 -9.84 20.70 29.93
CA SER A 334 -9.75 19.85 31.11
C SER A 334 -9.87 18.36 30.77
N GLU A 335 -10.77 18.01 29.86
CA GLU A 335 -10.97 16.67 29.33
C GLU A 335 -9.74 16.21 28.54
N GLU A 336 -9.27 17.01 27.59
CA GLU A 336 -8.07 16.78 26.77
C GLU A 336 -6.84 16.51 27.66
N LYS A 337 -6.64 17.33 28.69
CA LYS A 337 -5.53 17.15 29.65
C LYS A 337 -5.66 15.83 30.43
N LYS A 338 -6.89 15.45 30.81
CA LYS A 338 -7.16 14.20 31.50
C LYS A 338 -6.91 13.00 30.58
N LEU A 339 -7.45 13.04 29.36
CA LEU A 339 -7.28 12.00 28.34
C LEU A 339 -5.81 11.81 27.96
N LYS A 340 -5.05 12.90 27.72
CA LYS A 340 -3.61 12.83 27.46
C LYS A 340 -2.84 12.15 28.60
N LYS A 341 -3.22 12.41 29.85
CA LYS A 341 -2.62 11.74 31.02
C LYS A 341 -3.02 10.26 31.08
N GLN A 342 -4.28 9.95 30.80
CA GLN A 342 -4.78 8.57 30.75
C GLN A 342 -4.09 7.76 29.66
N LEU A 343 -4.03 8.26 28.43
CA LEU A 343 -3.30 7.66 27.31
C LEU A 343 -1.85 7.34 27.67
N LYS A 344 -1.12 8.30 28.25
CA LYS A 344 0.26 8.06 28.69
C LYS A 344 0.35 6.90 29.69
N THR A 345 -0.56 6.87 30.66
CA THR A 345 -0.57 5.84 31.71
C THR A 345 -0.98 4.48 31.15
N GLU A 346 -2.01 4.42 30.31
CA GLU A 346 -2.50 3.21 29.67
C GLU A 346 -1.46 2.64 28.68
N ALA A 347 -0.76 3.50 27.94
CA ALA A 347 0.33 3.09 27.06
C ALA A 347 1.51 2.52 27.86
N GLU A 348 1.91 3.17 28.95
CA GLU A 348 2.95 2.66 29.86
C GLU A 348 2.55 1.30 30.48
N ASN A 349 1.28 1.15 30.89
CA ASN A 349 0.76 -0.11 31.43
C ASN A 349 0.75 -1.23 30.39
N LEU A 350 0.25 -0.95 29.17
CA LEU A 350 0.26 -1.90 28.06
C LEU A 350 1.70 -2.32 27.72
N HIS A 351 2.62 -1.36 27.72
CA HIS A 351 4.04 -1.61 27.47
C HIS A 351 4.63 -2.57 28.51
N LEU A 352 4.42 -2.31 29.80
CA LEU A 352 4.90 -3.19 30.87
C LEU A 352 4.23 -4.56 30.87
N LEU A 353 2.92 -4.63 30.57
CA LEU A 353 2.21 -5.89 30.41
C LEU A 353 2.79 -6.72 29.27
N THR A 354 3.10 -6.08 28.14
CA THR A 354 3.70 -6.74 26.97
C THR A 354 5.08 -7.31 27.31
N LYS A 355 5.90 -6.54 28.04
CA LYS A 355 7.19 -7.00 28.57
C LYS A 355 7.04 -8.27 29.41
N GLN A 356 6.16 -8.24 30.41
CA GLN A 356 5.92 -9.38 31.29
C GLN A 356 5.39 -10.61 30.53
N THR A 357 4.58 -10.36 29.50
CA THR A 357 4.05 -11.41 28.64
C THR A 357 5.18 -12.10 27.88
N ILE A 358 6.08 -11.34 27.25
CA ILE A 358 7.26 -11.89 26.55
C ILE A 358 8.13 -12.74 27.50
N GLU A 359 8.41 -12.20 28.70
CA GLU A 359 9.25 -12.86 29.71
C GLU A 359 8.62 -14.16 30.26
N SER A 360 7.30 -14.35 30.09
CA SER A 360 6.55 -15.51 30.60
C SER A 360 6.05 -16.47 29.51
N LEU A 361 6.48 -16.28 28.25
CA LEU A 361 6.10 -17.16 27.14
C LEU A 361 6.59 -18.60 27.37
N ASN A 362 5.73 -19.57 27.07
CA ASN A 362 6.15 -20.96 26.92
C ASN A 362 6.72 -21.22 25.51
N ASP A 363 7.37 -22.37 25.32
CA ASP A 363 8.07 -22.67 24.07
C ASP A 363 7.12 -22.79 22.87
N GLN A 364 5.92 -23.37 23.07
CA GLN A 364 4.91 -23.46 22.02
C GLN A 364 4.46 -22.07 21.56
N GLN A 365 4.23 -21.15 22.50
CA GLN A 365 3.84 -19.78 22.18
C GLN A 365 4.94 -19.02 21.43
N VAL A 366 6.20 -19.23 21.81
CA VAL A 366 7.32 -18.69 21.04
C VAL A 366 7.28 -19.22 19.60
N HIS A 367 7.06 -20.52 19.39
CA HIS A 367 6.95 -21.07 18.04
C HIS A 367 5.78 -20.47 17.24
N GLU A 368 4.63 -20.23 17.88
CA GLU A 368 3.48 -19.55 17.25
C GLU A 368 3.83 -18.10 16.87
N LEU A 369 4.46 -17.35 17.78
CA LEU A 369 4.94 -15.99 17.53
C LEU A 369 5.98 -15.93 16.41
N LEU A 370 6.93 -16.86 16.40
CA LEU A 370 7.93 -16.96 15.33
C LEU A 370 7.29 -17.36 13.99
N THR A 371 6.25 -18.21 14.00
CA THR A 371 5.45 -18.49 12.79
C THR A 371 4.83 -17.21 12.25
N LEU A 372 4.24 -16.40 13.13
CA LEU A 372 3.62 -15.13 12.75
C LEU A 372 4.64 -14.07 12.31
N LYS A 373 5.85 -14.08 12.89
CA LYS A 373 6.93 -13.16 12.54
C LYS A 373 7.62 -13.54 11.22
N TRP A 374 7.91 -14.83 11.01
CA TRP A 374 8.79 -15.29 9.94
C TRP A 374 8.03 -15.88 8.75
N ILE A 375 7.02 -16.71 9.02
CA ILE A 375 6.42 -17.58 8.01
C ILE A 375 5.20 -16.91 7.39
N ASN A 376 4.26 -16.43 8.22
CA ASN A 376 3.03 -15.83 7.73
C ASN A 376 3.26 -14.64 6.78
N PRO A 377 4.18 -13.69 7.04
CA PRO A 377 4.41 -12.57 6.13
C PRO A 377 4.90 -13.04 4.75
N LEU A 378 5.82 -14.01 4.72
CA LEU A 378 6.34 -14.59 3.49
C LEU A 378 5.25 -15.36 2.72
N VAL A 379 4.54 -16.27 3.40
CA VAL A 379 3.47 -17.08 2.78
C VAL A 379 2.35 -16.17 2.25
N ASN A 380 1.94 -15.16 3.03
CA ASN A 380 0.92 -14.20 2.60
C ASN A 380 1.38 -13.35 1.42
N ALA A 381 2.65 -12.92 1.40
CA ALA A 381 3.19 -12.18 0.27
C ALA A 381 3.25 -13.04 -1.00
N LEU A 382 3.69 -14.29 -0.88
CA LEU A 382 3.71 -15.24 -1.99
C LEU A 382 2.30 -15.55 -2.49
N ASN A 383 1.31 -15.71 -1.61
CA ASN A 383 -0.07 -15.99 -2.00
C ASN A 383 -0.76 -14.82 -2.73
N LYS A 384 -0.18 -13.60 -2.70
CA LYS A 384 -0.64 -12.44 -3.48
C LYS A 384 -0.06 -12.36 -4.89
N LEU A 385 0.92 -13.20 -5.24
CA LEU A 385 1.53 -13.18 -6.58
C LEU A 385 0.51 -13.45 -7.70
N PRO A 386 -0.39 -14.46 -7.61
CA PRO A 386 -1.42 -14.66 -8.62
C PRO A 386 -2.32 -13.45 -8.81
N GLU A 387 -2.78 -12.84 -7.71
CA GLU A 387 -3.61 -11.64 -7.73
C GLU A 387 -2.89 -10.47 -8.43
N THR A 388 -1.61 -10.30 -8.14
CA THR A 388 -0.78 -9.25 -8.78
C THR A 388 -0.73 -9.42 -10.30
N ILE A 389 -0.52 -10.64 -10.78
CA ILE A 389 -0.51 -10.96 -12.22
C ILE A 389 -1.88 -10.74 -12.87
N ILE A 390 -2.97 -11.11 -12.19
CA ILE A 390 -4.33 -10.91 -12.67
C ILE A 390 -4.67 -9.42 -12.76
N ASN A 391 -4.29 -8.64 -11.75
CA ASN A 391 -4.47 -7.19 -11.74
C ASN A 391 -3.64 -6.51 -12.84
N GLU A 392 -2.40 -6.96 -13.08
CA GLU A 392 -1.55 -6.45 -14.16
C GLU A 392 -2.17 -6.74 -15.54
N LEU A 393 -2.66 -7.97 -15.77
CA LEU A 393 -3.38 -8.32 -16.99
C LEU A 393 -4.62 -7.43 -17.17
N THR A 394 -5.38 -7.24 -16.09
CA THR A 394 -6.61 -6.43 -16.10
C THR A 394 -6.29 -4.99 -16.48
N ALA A 395 -5.28 -4.39 -15.86
CA ALA A 395 -4.82 -3.04 -16.18
C ALA A 395 -4.35 -2.95 -17.64
N LYS A 396 -3.56 -3.92 -18.14
CA LYS A 396 -3.08 -3.94 -19.53
C LYS A 396 -4.21 -4.03 -20.55
N VAL A 397 -5.21 -4.87 -20.31
CA VAL A 397 -6.39 -4.97 -21.19
C VAL A 397 -7.21 -3.68 -21.14
N GLN A 398 -7.42 -3.13 -19.95
CA GLN A 398 -8.16 -1.88 -19.77
C GLN A 398 -7.47 -0.71 -20.48
N THR A 399 -6.17 -0.53 -20.27
CA THR A 399 -5.38 0.51 -20.94
C THR A 399 -5.42 0.34 -22.45
N LEU A 400 -5.33 -0.88 -22.97
CA LEU A 400 -5.41 -1.13 -24.42
C LEU A 400 -6.79 -0.79 -24.99
N ALA A 401 -7.86 -1.03 -24.24
CA ALA A 401 -9.21 -0.66 -24.64
C ALA A 401 -9.43 0.86 -24.58
N GLU A 402 -9.03 1.50 -23.48
CA GLU A 402 -9.14 2.96 -23.28
C GLU A 402 -8.35 3.74 -24.33
N LYS A 403 -7.18 3.22 -24.73
CA LYS A 403 -6.33 3.83 -25.75
C LYS A 403 -7.06 4.11 -27.07
N TYR A 404 -8.05 3.29 -27.43
CA TYR A 404 -8.82 3.41 -28.67
C TYR A 404 -10.32 3.59 -28.44
N ALA A 405 -10.72 3.99 -27.22
CA ALA A 405 -12.13 4.16 -26.86
C ALA A 405 -12.71 5.47 -27.43
N THR A 406 -11.97 6.57 -27.35
CA THR A 406 -12.34 7.85 -27.96
C THR A 406 -11.58 8.00 -29.27
N THR A 407 -12.31 8.00 -30.38
CA THR A 407 -11.72 8.03 -31.71
C THR A 407 -11.67 9.45 -32.24
N TYR A 408 -10.83 9.69 -33.26
CA TYR A 408 -10.85 10.96 -33.98
C TYR A 408 -12.22 11.23 -34.61
N ALA A 409 -12.92 10.19 -35.08
CA ALA A 409 -14.27 10.33 -35.61
C ALA A 409 -15.26 10.81 -34.52
N ASP A 410 -15.15 10.30 -33.29
CA ASP A 410 -15.98 10.74 -32.17
C ASP A 410 -15.72 12.20 -31.84
N VAL A 411 -14.44 12.59 -31.72
CA VAL A 411 -14.06 13.99 -31.43
C VAL A 411 -14.53 14.93 -32.55
N ALA A 412 -14.38 14.55 -33.82
CA ALA A 412 -14.83 15.35 -34.95
C ALA A 412 -16.36 15.53 -34.95
N ASN A 413 -17.11 14.48 -34.61
CA ASN A 413 -18.56 14.56 -34.47
C ASN A 413 -18.98 15.42 -33.27
N GLU A 414 -18.30 15.30 -32.13
CA GLU A 414 -18.57 16.10 -30.93
C GLU A 414 -18.31 17.59 -31.18
N ILE A 415 -17.22 17.93 -31.89
CA ILE A 415 -16.96 19.29 -32.35
C ILE A 415 -18.11 19.78 -33.21
N HIS A 416 -18.52 19.00 -34.21
CA HIS A 416 -19.61 19.39 -35.12
C HIS A 416 -20.95 19.60 -34.37
N ASP A 417 -21.29 18.69 -33.47
CA ASP A 417 -22.51 18.79 -32.67
C ASP A 417 -22.46 20.01 -31.72
N THR A 418 -21.31 20.26 -31.09
CA THR A 418 -21.10 21.42 -30.22
C THR A 418 -21.16 22.74 -31.00
N GLU A 419 -20.57 22.80 -32.20
CA GLU A 419 -20.63 23.96 -33.09
C GLU A 419 -22.07 24.27 -33.49
N LYS A 420 -22.88 23.23 -33.76
CA LYS A 420 -24.30 23.36 -34.07
C LYS A 420 -25.13 23.83 -32.87
N GLU A 421 -24.86 23.31 -31.68
CA GLU A 421 -25.52 23.77 -30.45
C GLU A 421 -25.17 25.23 -30.14
N LEU A 422 -23.88 25.60 -30.24
CA LEU A 422 -23.44 26.98 -30.03
C LEU A 422 -24.06 27.93 -31.05
N SER A 423 -24.14 27.51 -32.31
CA SER A 423 -24.86 28.25 -33.35
C SER A 423 -26.32 28.50 -32.94
N ALA A 424 -27.02 27.50 -32.39
CA ALA A 424 -28.41 27.67 -31.97
C ALA A 424 -28.54 28.62 -30.76
N LEU A 425 -27.61 28.58 -29.81
CA LEU A 425 -27.59 29.50 -28.66
C LEU A 425 -27.34 30.95 -29.08
N ILE A 426 -26.56 31.17 -30.14
CA ILE A 426 -26.34 32.52 -30.70
C ILE A 426 -27.65 33.15 -31.18
N ASP A 427 -28.61 32.36 -31.68
CA ASP A 427 -29.92 32.86 -32.13
C ASP A 427 -30.75 33.45 -30.96
N GLU A 428 -30.42 33.11 -29.71
CA GLU A 428 -31.09 33.62 -28.51
C GLU A 428 -30.49 34.94 -28.00
N LEU A 429 -29.37 35.38 -28.56
CA LEU A 429 -28.67 36.60 -28.13
C LEU A 429 -29.21 37.84 -28.85
N THR A 430 -29.20 38.97 -28.15
CA THR A 430 -29.61 40.29 -28.70
C THR A 430 -28.53 41.33 -28.43
N GLY A 431 -28.28 42.24 -29.38
CA GLY A 431 -27.29 43.30 -29.24
C GLY A 431 -27.55 44.51 -30.16
N ASN A 432 -26.58 45.41 -30.27
CA ASN A 432 -26.64 46.50 -31.24
C ASN A 432 -26.35 45.99 -32.67
N GLU A 433 -26.47 46.84 -33.69
CA GLU A 433 -26.29 46.45 -35.10
C GLU A 433 -24.94 45.76 -35.39
N PHE A 434 -23.85 46.28 -34.82
CA PHE A 434 -22.51 45.71 -35.00
C PHE A 434 -22.37 44.38 -34.26
N ASP A 435 -22.98 44.24 -33.10
CA ASP A 435 -23.00 42.97 -32.36
C ASP A 435 -23.75 41.90 -33.16
N MET A 436 -24.93 42.23 -33.72
CA MET A 436 -25.72 41.28 -34.52
C MET A 436 -25.00 40.87 -35.82
N GLN A 437 -24.26 41.78 -36.45
CA GLN A 437 -23.40 41.45 -37.61
C GLN A 437 -22.25 40.51 -37.21
N GLY A 438 -21.58 40.79 -36.09
CA GLY A 438 -20.51 39.94 -35.58
C GLY A 438 -20.99 38.55 -35.17
N LEU A 439 -22.16 38.45 -34.54
CA LEU A 439 -22.80 37.17 -34.20
C LEU A 439 -23.18 36.37 -35.45
N GLY A 440 -23.70 37.03 -36.50
CA GLY A 440 -24.01 36.37 -37.77
C GLY A 440 -22.78 35.78 -38.47
N GLU A 441 -21.67 36.53 -38.51
CA GLU A 441 -20.41 36.03 -39.09
C GLU A 441 -19.78 34.92 -38.23
N PHE A 442 -19.88 35.01 -36.91
CA PHE A 442 -19.41 33.92 -36.06
C PHE A 442 -20.24 32.63 -36.27
N GLN A 443 -21.54 32.78 -36.49
CA GLN A 443 -22.45 31.67 -36.76
C GLN A 443 -22.18 30.97 -38.11
N SER A 444 -21.75 31.70 -39.16
CA SER A 444 -21.39 31.07 -40.44
C SER A 444 -20.14 30.18 -40.31
N PHE A 445 -19.12 30.62 -39.57
CA PHE A 445 -17.94 29.79 -39.27
C PHE A 445 -18.30 28.48 -38.56
N LEU A 446 -19.21 28.53 -37.57
CA LEU A 446 -19.64 27.33 -36.84
C LEU A 446 -20.48 26.36 -37.70
N LYS A 447 -21.19 26.87 -38.71
CA LYS A 447 -21.95 26.02 -39.64
C LYS A 447 -21.09 25.46 -40.78
N GLY A 448 -19.85 25.93 -40.93
CA GLY A 448 -18.98 25.61 -42.05
C GLY A 448 -19.45 26.22 -43.37
N GLU A 449 -20.12 27.37 -43.32
CA GLU A 449 -20.66 28.11 -44.50
C GLU A 449 -19.70 29.17 -45.06
#